data_AF-A0A443S0B5-F1
#
_entry.id   AF-A0A443S0B5-F1
#
_cell.length_a   1.000
_cell.length_b   1.000
_cell.length_c   1.000
_cell.angle_alpha   90.00
_cell.angle_beta   90.00
_cell.angle_gamma   90.00
#
_symmetry.space_group_name_H-M   'P 1'
#
loop_
_entity.id
_entity.type
_entity.pdbx_description
1 polymer ?
#
loop_
_entity_poly.entity_id
_entity_poly.type
_entity_poly.pdbx_seq_one_letter_code
_entity_poly.pdbx_strand_id
1 'polypeptide(L)'
;MAQIHSNMSNVLQRNNNIDNVENELCEIKQVWSHNLEAEFRTIRNLVPNFRFIAMETTFPGFVARPIGEFRSTSEYKYQVLQCNVNLLKIMQLGLTFFDENGEKPTGQYSTWQFNFKFDLCKDMYAQDAIDLLLESGVKFSKHNEIGIDVDDFVELFISSGMVLCDNVQWISFDCSSNFGYLLKIITATNLPHEDEHFFELLRIYFPTFYDIKHLTLSCKNLKQSLREVAEQLHLTSSGAQCHAGSNSSLAGSVFFKIREEFFDGD
;
A
#
# COMPACT_ATOMS: atom_id res chain seq x y z
N MET A 1 -47.28 -4.05 0.99
CA MET A 1 -46.12 -3.26 1.46
C MET A 1 -45.26 -3.99 2.50
N ALA A 2 -45.81 -4.76 3.45
CA ALA A 2 -45.03 -5.47 4.48
C ALA A 2 -44.06 -6.55 3.93
N GLN A 3 -44.41 -7.22 2.84
CA GLN A 3 -43.62 -8.32 2.27
C GLN A 3 -42.38 -7.87 1.48
N ILE A 4 -42.38 -6.62 1.00
CA ILE A 4 -41.24 -6.02 0.30
C ILE A 4 -40.17 -5.55 1.31
N HIS A 5 -40.59 -4.96 2.44
CA HIS A 5 -39.67 -4.58 3.52
C HIS A 5 -38.95 -5.78 4.11
N SER A 6 -39.64 -6.91 4.33
CA SER A 6 -39.03 -8.14 4.85
C SER A 6 -37.94 -8.71 3.95
N ASN A 7 -38.12 -8.64 2.62
CA ASN A 7 -37.13 -9.14 1.66
C ASN A 7 -35.89 -8.23 1.59
N MET A 8 -36.07 -6.91 1.75
CA MET A 8 -34.96 -5.96 1.73
C MET A 8 -34.08 -6.09 2.98
N SER A 9 -34.69 -6.30 4.15
CA SER A 9 -33.97 -6.58 5.40
C SER A 9 -33.17 -7.88 5.34
N ASN A 10 -33.72 -8.92 4.72
CA ASN A 10 -33.06 -10.22 4.56
C ASN A 10 -31.90 -10.18 3.56
N VAL A 11 -31.97 -9.34 2.52
CA VAL A 11 -30.87 -9.12 1.56
C VAL A 11 -29.74 -8.31 2.22
N LEU A 12 -30.07 -7.27 3.00
CA LEU A 12 -29.07 -6.50 3.75
C LEU A 12 -28.38 -7.34 4.83
N GLN A 13 -29.11 -8.20 5.54
CA GLN A 13 -28.51 -9.13 6.51
C GLN A 13 -27.64 -10.21 5.84
N ARG A 14 -28.04 -10.71 4.65
CA ARG A 14 -27.21 -11.65 3.88
C ARG A 14 -25.93 -11.00 3.36
N ASN A 15 -25.99 -9.77 2.86
CA ASN A 15 -24.80 -9.05 2.39
C ASN A 15 -23.84 -8.77 3.55
N ASN A 16 -24.35 -8.33 4.70
CA ASN A 16 -23.55 -8.13 5.91
C ASN A 16 -22.89 -9.44 6.40
N ASN A 17 -23.58 -10.58 6.29
CA ASN A 17 -22.99 -11.88 6.65
C ASN A 17 -21.92 -12.36 5.66
N ILE A 18 -22.06 -12.07 4.36
CA ILE A 18 -21.04 -12.42 3.36
C ILE A 18 -19.78 -11.55 3.55
N ASP A 19 -19.96 -10.25 3.78
CA ASP A 19 -18.84 -9.33 4.10
C ASP A 19 -18.15 -9.72 5.43
N ASN A 20 -18.90 -10.22 6.42
CA ASN A 20 -18.33 -10.71 7.68
C ASN A 20 -17.57 -12.05 7.53
N VAL A 21 -18.06 -12.98 6.71
CA VAL A 21 -17.39 -14.26 6.45
C VAL A 21 -16.13 -14.09 5.59
N GLU A 22 -16.12 -13.16 4.62
CA GLU A 22 -14.89 -12.77 3.91
C GLU A 22 -13.86 -12.10 4.85
N ASN A 23 -14.30 -11.34 5.85
CA ASN A 23 -13.43 -10.70 6.85
C ASN A 23 -12.89 -11.66 7.93
N GLU A 24 -13.55 -12.78 8.21
CA GLU A 24 -13.07 -13.79 9.18
C GLU A 24 -12.05 -14.77 8.57
N LEU A 25 -12.03 -14.93 7.24
CA LEU A 25 -11.07 -15.77 6.52
C LEU A 25 -9.86 -14.99 5.96
N CYS A 26 -9.96 -13.65 5.90
CA CYS A 26 -8.90 -12.81 5.39
C CYS A 26 -8.11 -12.19 6.55
N GLU A 27 -6.81 -12.50 6.65
CA GLU A 27 -5.85 -11.86 7.57
C GLU A 27 -5.67 -10.34 7.33
N ILE A 28 -6.41 -9.77 6.37
CA ILE A 28 -6.31 -8.40 5.87
C ILE A 28 -7.59 -7.65 6.20
N LYS A 29 -7.46 -6.60 7.01
CA LYS A 29 -8.56 -5.71 7.36
C LYS A 29 -8.84 -4.75 6.21
N GLN A 30 -10.04 -4.83 5.63
CA GLN A 30 -10.49 -3.87 4.62
C GLN A 30 -10.90 -2.54 5.28
N VAL A 31 -10.30 -1.45 4.85
CA VAL A 31 -10.61 -0.10 5.32
C VAL A 31 -11.24 0.71 4.19
N TRP A 32 -12.38 1.31 4.52
CA TRP A 32 -13.21 2.18 3.69
C TRP A 32 -13.53 3.44 4.51
N SER A 33 -14.21 4.42 3.91
CA SER A 33 -14.58 5.67 4.58
C SER A 33 -15.23 5.48 5.96
N HIS A 34 -16.20 4.56 6.06
CA HIS A 34 -17.01 4.37 7.27
C HIS A 34 -16.27 3.77 8.48
N ASN A 35 -15.15 3.05 8.28
CA ASN A 35 -14.38 2.44 9.37
C ASN A 35 -12.97 3.02 9.54
N LEU A 36 -12.60 4.02 8.74
CA LEU A 36 -11.28 4.63 8.73
C LEU A 36 -10.78 5.03 10.13
N GLU A 37 -11.55 5.82 10.86
CA GLU A 37 -11.15 6.28 12.20
C GLU A 37 -10.98 5.12 13.20
N ALA A 38 -11.88 4.13 13.14
CA ALA A 38 -11.84 3.00 14.06
C ALA A 38 -10.56 2.19 13.87
N GLU A 39 -10.17 1.94 12.62
CA GLU A 39 -8.95 1.21 12.31
C GLU A 39 -7.69 2.02 12.65
N PHE A 40 -7.70 3.35 12.44
CA PHE A 40 -6.60 4.21 12.90
C PHE A 40 -6.44 4.25 14.43
N ARG A 41 -7.52 4.08 15.21
CA ARG A 41 -7.41 3.91 16.67
C ARG A 41 -6.66 2.61 17.01
N THR A 42 -6.97 1.51 16.32
CA THR A 42 -6.27 0.24 16.50
C THR A 42 -4.80 0.33 16.10
N ILE A 43 -4.51 0.92 14.93
CA ILE A 43 -3.14 1.08 14.41
C ILE A 43 -2.28 1.92 15.36
N ARG A 44 -2.81 3.03 15.90
CA ARG A 44 -2.07 3.88 16.85
C ARG A 44 -1.61 3.14 18.11
N ASN A 45 -2.39 2.16 18.57
CA ASN A 45 -2.00 1.34 19.72
C ASN A 45 -0.96 0.27 19.34
N LEU A 46 -0.84 -0.06 18.06
CA LEU A 46 0.04 -1.10 17.54
C LEU A 46 1.47 -0.60 17.28
N VAL A 47 1.57 0.58 16.65
CA VAL A 47 2.83 1.17 16.18
C VAL A 47 3.95 1.17 17.22
N PRO A 48 3.73 1.43 18.53
CA PRO A 48 4.82 1.41 19.52
C PRO A 48 5.55 0.06 19.63
N ASN A 49 4.83 -1.05 19.45
CA ASN A 49 5.37 -2.40 19.60
C ASN A 49 5.73 -3.05 18.26
N PHE A 50 5.04 -2.68 17.17
CA PHE A 50 5.26 -3.22 15.83
C PHE A 50 5.71 -2.10 14.89
N ARG A 51 6.99 -1.78 14.97
CA ARG A 51 7.61 -0.61 14.35
C ARG A 51 8.12 -0.83 12.93
N PHE A 52 8.14 -2.08 12.46
CA PHE A 52 8.46 -2.41 11.08
C PHE A 52 7.17 -2.42 10.26
N ILE A 53 7.04 -1.47 9.33
CA ILE A 53 5.83 -1.27 8.54
C ILE A 53 6.14 -1.58 7.08
N ALA A 54 5.65 -2.73 6.61
CA ALA A 54 5.70 -3.07 5.20
C ALA A 54 4.55 -2.40 4.43
N MET A 55 4.86 -1.84 3.26
CA MET A 55 3.98 -0.99 2.50
C MET A 55 4.00 -1.31 1.01
N GLU A 56 2.81 -1.39 0.42
CA GLU A 56 2.60 -1.44 -1.03
C GLU A 56 1.42 -0.56 -1.43
N THR A 57 1.43 -0.04 -2.66
CA THR A 57 0.30 0.74 -3.21
C THR A 57 -0.22 0.12 -4.50
N THR A 58 -1.48 0.40 -4.81
CA THR A 58 -2.04 0.17 -6.15
C THR A 58 -2.50 1.50 -6.72
N PHE A 59 -2.29 1.67 -8.01
CA PHE A 59 -2.54 2.90 -8.74
C PHE A 59 -2.77 2.58 -10.23
N PRO A 60 -3.37 3.49 -11.00
CA PRO A 60 -3.87 3.17 -12.34
C PRO A 60 -2.79 3.24 -13.44
N GLY A 61 -1.60 2.71 -13.15
CA GLY A 61 -0.50 2.57 -14.10
C GLY A 61 0.26 3.86 -14.43
N PHE A 62 0.76 3.95 -15.65
CA PHE A 62 1.51 5.10 -16.19
C PHE A 62 0.87 5.52 -17.52
N VAL A 63 0.51 6.80 -17.64
CA VAL A 63 -0.19 7.36 -18.81
C VAL A 63 0.65 8.38 -19.58
N ALA A 64 1.74 8.86 -18.99
CA ALA A 64 2.55 9.93 -19.56
C ALA A 64 4.04 9.59 -19.54
N ARG A 65 4.79 10.21 -20.48
CA ARG A 65 6.25 10.26 -20.46
C ARG A 65 6.68 11.72 -20.55
N PRO A 66 7.66 12.15 -19.73
CA PRO A 66 8.17 13.51 -19.78
C PRO A 66 8.92 13.73 -21.11
N ILE A 67 8.73 14.90 -21.71
CA ILE A 67 9.39 15.30 -22.95
C ILE A 67 10.50 16.29 -22.58
N GLY A 68 11.72 16.06 -23.07
CA GLY A 68 12.84 16.96 -22.84
C GLY A 68 14.18 16.22 -22.85
N GLU A 69 15.23 16.97 -22.52
CA GLU A 69 16.57 16.43 -22.27
C GLU A 69 16.73 16.17 -20.77
N PHE A 70 17.40 15.07 -20.43
CA PHE A 70 17.66 14.65 -19.05
C PHE A 70 19.16 14.43 -18.87
N ARG A 71 19.71 14.90 -17.75
CA ARG A 71 21.12 14.80 -17.37
C ARG A 71 21.54 13.35 -17.13
N SER A 72 20.62 12.48 -16.72
CA SER A 72 20.90 11.07 -16.45
C SER A 72 19.68 10.16 -16.60
N THR A 73 19.92 8.85 -16.64
CA THR A 73 18.85 7.84 -16.57
C THR A 73 18.08 7.91 -15.26
N SER A 74 18.74 8.23 -14.14
CA SER A 74 18.07 8.37 -12.83
C SER A 74 17.13 9.56 -12.82
N GLU A 75 17.56 10.70 -13.36
CA GLU A 75 16.69 11.88 -13.50
C GLU A 75 15.49 11.56 -14.41
N TYR A 76 15.71 10.92 -15.56
CA TYR A 76 14.60 10.52 -16.42
C TYR A 76 13.59 9.61 -15.70
N LYS A 77 14.07 8.61 -14.94
CA LYS A 77 13.21 7.74 -14.13
C LYS A 77 12.41 8.52 -13.09
N TYR A 78 13.04 9.47 -12.41
CA TYR A 78 12.36 10.35 -11.46
C TYR A 78 11.30 11.21 -12.14
N GLN A 79 11.60 11.81 -13.30
CA GLN A 79 10.64 12.64 -14.04
C GLN A 79 9.45 11.81 -14.55
N VAL A 80 9.67 10.55 -14.94
CA VAL A 80 8.58 9.61 -15.27
C VAL A 80 7.69 9.36 -14.05
N LEU A 81 8.28 9.08 -12.89
CA LEU A 81 7.57 8.90 -11.63
C LEU A 81 6.74 10.15 -11.28
N GLN A 82 7.41 11.30 -11.20
CA GLN A 82 6.83 12.58 -10.80
C GLN A 82 5.64 12.97 -11.68
N CYS A 83 5.80 12.91 -12.99
CA CYS A 83 4.73 13.25 -13.93
C CYS A 83 3.50 12.36 -13.73
N ASN A 84 3.68 11.04 -13.61
CA ASN A 84 2.55 10.12 -13.48
C ASN A 84 1.90 10.17 -12.10
N VAL A 85 2.69 10.23 -11.02
CA VAL A 85 2.16 10.37 -9.66
C VAL A 85 1.36 11.66 -9.52
N ASN A 86 1.80 12.77 -10.10
CA ASN A 86 1.05 14.03 -10.04
C ASN A 86 -0.29 13.95 -10.81
N LEU A 87 -0.30 13.29 -11.98
CA LEU A 87 -1.50 13.16 -12.82
C LEU A 87 -2.53 12.16 -12.27
N LEU A 88 -2.07 11.08 -11.63
CA LEU A 88 -2.89 9.94 -11.27
C LEU A 88 -3.25 9.93 -9.78
N LYS A 89 -4.25 9.14 -9.42
CA LYS A 89 -4.70 8.95 -8.04
C LYS A 89 -4.25 7.59 -7.51
N ILE A 90 -3.87 7.56 -6.23
CA ILE A 90 -3.70 6.31 -5.50
C ILE A 90 -5.07 5.61 -5.37
N MET A 91 -5.07 4.28 -5.44
CA MET A 91 -6.30 3.47 -5.32
C MET A 91 -6.33 2.63 -4.06
N GLN A 92 -5.22 1.97 -3.71
CA GLN A 92 -5.10 1.26 -2.44
C GLN A 92 -3.74 1.49 -1.82
N LEU A 93 -3.70 1.40 -0.49
CA LEU A 93 -2.49 1.32 0.32
C LEU A 93 -2.61 0.09 1.23
N GLY A 94 -1.62 -0.77 1.19
CA GLY A 94 -1.46 -1.91 2.09
C GLY A 94 -0.42 -1.57 3.15
N LEU A 95 -0.75 -1.75 4.41
CA LEU A 95 0.18 -1.62 5.54
C LEU A 95 0.17 -2.92 6.33
N THR A 96 1.34 -3.52 6.54
CA THR A 96 1.52 -4.69 7.40
C THR A 96 2.54 -4.39 8.48
N PHE A 97 2.21 -4.75 9.72
CA PHE A 97 2.99 -4.41 10.90
C PHE A 97 3.72 -5.63 11.45
N PHE A 98 5.01 -5.44 11.75
CA PHE A 98 5.91 -6.44 12.31
C PHE A 98 6.69 -5.86 13.49
N ASP A 99 7.06 -6.71 14.43
CA ASP A 99 7.99 -6.36 15.49
C ASP A 99 9.45 -6.45 15.01
N GLU A 100 10.40 -6.25 15.92
CA GLU A 100 11.83 -6.29 15.59
C GLU A 100 12.31 -7.67 15.12
N ASN A 101 11.61 -8.75 15.48
CA ASN A 101 11.93 -10.13 15.11
C ASN A 101 11.25 -10.58 13.81
N GLY A 102 10.36 -9.77 13.25
CA GLY A 102 9.56 -10.15 12.07
C GLY A 102 8.27 -10.87 12.42
N GLU A 103 7.85 -10.82 13.68
CA GLU A 103 6.60 -11.42 14.14
C GLU A 103 5.44 -10.44 13.95
N LYS A 104 4.28 -10.99 13.56
CA LYS A 104 3.03 -10.23 13.40
C LYS A 104 2.26 -10.18 14.73
N PRO A 105 1.41 -9.17 14.93
CA PRO A 105 0.50 -9.12 16.08
C PRO A 105 -0.36 -10.38 16.20
N THR A 106 -0.42 -10.96 17.40
CA THR A 106 -1.23 -12.15 17.69
C THR A 106 -2.61 -11.77 18.25
N GLY A 107 -3.66 -12.48 17.85
CA GLY A 107 -5.03 -12.25 18.34
C GLY A 107 -5.73 -11.00 17.77
N GLN A 108 -5.13 -10.35 16.77
CA GLN A 108 -5.69 -9.18 16.08
C GLN A 108 -5.19 -9.10 14.63
N TYR A 109 -5.73 -8.18 13.84
CA TYR A 109 -5.25 -7.93 12.48
C TYR A 109 -3.80 -7.42 12.49
N SER A 110 -3.05 -7.83 11.46
CA SER A 110 -1.66 -7.39 11.22
C SER A 110 -1.52 -6.59 9.92
N THR A 111 -2.49 -6.71 9.01
CA THR A 111 -2.49 -6.05 7.71
C THR A 111 -3.77 -5.24 7.52
N TRP A 112 -3.63 -4.01 7.04
CA TRP A 112 -4.73 -3.13 6.64
C TRP A 112 -4.63 -2.79 5.16
N GLN A 113 -5.74 -2.89 4.44
CA GLN A 113 -5.88 -2.44 3.07
C GLN A 113 -6.83 -1.23 3.04
N PHE A 114 -6.26 -0.05 2.87
CA PHE A 114 -7.00 1.19 2.67
C PHE A 114 -7.43 1.27 1.21
N ASN A 115 -8.73 1.45 0.98
CA ASN A 115 -9.32 1.55 -0.34
C ASN A 115 -9.79 2.99 -0.58
N PHE A 116 -9.08 3.72 -1.43
CA PHE A 116 -9.32 5.14 -1.70
C PHE A 116 -10.41 5.37 -2.74
N LYS A 117 -11.01 6.55 -2.70
CA LYS A 117 -12.02 6.96 -3.66
C LYS A 117 -11.43 7.08 -5.07
N PHE A 118 -12.06 6.40 -6.03
CA PHE A 118 -11.63 6.40 -7.42
C PHE A 118 -12.85 6.24 -8.35
N ASP A 119 -12.92 7.07 -9.40
CA ASP A 119 -14.04 7.12 -10.35
C ASP A 119 -13.54 6.93 -11.78
N LEU A 120 -13.81 5.75 -12.37
CA LEU A 120 -13.43 5.42 -13.75
C LEU A 120 -14.03 6.38 -14.80
N CYS A 121 -15.08 7.14 -14.49
CA CYS A 121 -15.65 8.10 -15.43
C CYS A 121 -14.97 9.47 -15.38
N LYS A 122 -14.16 9.75 -14.35
CA LYS A 122 -13.56 11.08 -14.12
C LYS A 122 -12.04 11.06 -14.02
N ASP A 123 -11.49 9.99 -13.45
CA ASP A 123 -10.07 9.90 -13.14
C ASP A 123 -9.30 9.32 -14.33
N MET A 124 -8.06 9.79 -14.51
CA MET A 124 -7.18 9.26 -15.55
C MET A 124 -6.61 7.89 -15.15
N TYR A 125 -6.41 7.02 -16.14
CA TYR A 125 -5.84 5.69 -15.94
C TYR A 125 -5.25 5.12 -17.24
N ALA A 126 -4.36 4.14 -17.09
CA ALA A 126 -3.96 3.26 -18.17
C ALA A 126 -4.91 2.06 -18.25
N GLN A 127 -5.44 1.74 -19.44
CA GLN A 127 -6.44 0.68 -19.61
C GLN A 127 -5.92 -0.68 -19.12
N ASP A 128 -4.71 -1.07 -19.54
CA ASP A 128 -4.08 -2.34 -19.15
C ASP A 128 -3.96 -2.50 -17.62
N ALA A 129 -3.74 -1.39 -16.89
CA ALA A 129 -3.66 -1.42 -15.43
C ALA A 129 -5.05 -1.64 -14.79
N ILE A 130 -6.10 -1.01 -15.34
CA ILE A 130 -7.47 -1.22 -14.87
C ILE A 130 -7.93 -2.66 -15.13
N ASP A 131 -7.63 -3.20 -16.31
CA ASP A 131 -7.99 -4.57 -16.67
C ASP A 131 -7.36 -5.58 -15.71
N LEU A 132 -6.06 -5.41 -15.41
CA LEU A 132 -5.36 -6.26 -14.43
C LEU A 132 -5.97 -6.16 -13.01
N LEU A 133 -6.35 -4.95 -12.59
CA LEU A 133 -6.99 -4.73 -11.29
C LEU A 133 -8.39 -5.36 -11.23
N LEU A 134 -9.17 -5.27 -12.32
CA LEU A 134 -10.47 -5.95 -12.45
C LEU A 134 -10.32 -7.46 -12.37
N GLU A 135 -9.37 -8.04 -13.11
CA GLU A 135 -9.06 -9.48 -13.08
C GLU A 135 -8.66 -9.95 -11.68
N SER A 136 -8.00 -9.08 -10.91
CA SER A 136 -7.59 -9.33 -9.53
C SER A 136 -8.70 -9.16 -8.49
N GLY A 137 -9.90 -8.73 -8.90
CA GLY A 137 -11.07 -8.61 -8.03
C GLY A 137 -11.32 -7.22 -7.44
N VAL A 138 -10.64 -6.17 -7.93
CA VAL A 138 -10.88 -4.80 -7.48
C VAL A 138 -12.27 -4.32 -7.91
N LYS A 139 -13.12 -3.99 -6.94
CA LYS A 139 -14.49 -3.52 -7.16
C LYS A 139 -14.54 -2.00 -7.28
N PHE A 140 -14.30 -1.46 -8.47
CA PHE A 140 -14.27 0.00 -8.72
C PHE A 140 -15.54 0.75 -8.33
N SER A 141 -16.72 0.13 -8.44
CA SER A 141 -17.97 0.74 -7.95
C SER A 141 -17.89 1.05 -6.45
N LYS A 142 -17.32 0.13 -5.65
CA LYS A 142 -17.14 0.29 -4.20
C LYS A 142 -16.14 1.41 -3.89
N HIS A 143 -15.06 1.53 -4.68
CA HIS A 143 -14.13 2.65 -4.58
C HIS A 143 -14.83 3.99 -4.82
N ASN A 144 -15.67 4.10 -5.86
CA ASN A 144 -16.37 5.36 -6.14
C ASN A 144 -17.40 5.73 -5.05
N GLU A 145 -18.16 4.74 -4.58
CA GLU A 145 -19.28 4.95 -3.65
C GLU A 145 -18.84 5.19 -2.21
N ILE A 146 -17.89 4.40 -1.72
CA ILE A 146 -17.52 4.37 -0.29
C ILE A 146 -16.00 4.38 -0.04
N GLY A 147 -15.19 4.65 -1.07
CA GLY A 147 -13.76 4.81 -0.93
C GLY A 147 -13.38 5.95 0.01
N ILE A 148 -12.22 5.81 0.64
CA ILE A 148 -11.65 6.79 1.57
C ILE A 148 -11.30 8.07 0.81
N ASP A 149 -11.70 9.22 1.37
CA ASP A 149 -11.15 10.49 0.92
C ASP A 149 -9.69 10.61 1.37
N VAL A 150 -8.83 11.07 0.47
CA VAL A 150 -7.40 11.14 0.73
C VAL A 150 -7.09 12.13 1.86
N ASP A 151 -7.84 13.22 1.96
CA ASP A 151 -7.61 14.24 2.97
C ASP A 151 -7.95 13.71 4.38
N ASP A 152 -9.08 12.98 4.50
CA ASP A 152 -9.48 12.30 5.73
C ASP A 152 -8.43 11.27 6.18
N PHE A 153 -7.85 10.53 5.23
CA PHE A 153 -6.76 9.60 5.53
C PHE A 153 -5.51 10.31 6.03
N VAL A 154 -5.09 11.39 5.35
CA VAL A 154 -3.84 12.09 5.66
C VAL A 154 -3.89 12.73 7.05
N GLU A 155 -5.03 13.31 7.44
CA GLU A 155 -5.21 13.87 8.79
C GLU A 155 -4.91 12.84 9.89
N LEU A 156 -5.44 11.63 9.74
CA LEU A 156 -5.23 10.53 10.67
C LEU A 156 -3.83 9.92 10.56
N PHE A 157 -3.30 9.84 9.34
CA PHE A 157 -1.99 9.25 9.04
C PHE A 157 -0.84 10.06 9.64
N ILE A 158 -0.83 11.38 9.48
CA ILE A 158 0.23 12.25 10.02
C ILE A 158 0.29 12.14 11.55
N SER A 159 -0.85 12.06 12.22
CA SER A 159 -0.96 11.99 13.68
C SER A 159 -0.92 10.55 14.25
N SER A 160 -0.65 9.56 13.40
CA SER A 160 -0.67 8.13 13.78
C SER A 160 0.59 7.64 14.51
N GLY A 161 1.69 8.37 14.40
CA GLY A 161 3.02 7.91 14.83
C GLY A 161 3.76 7.03 13.81
N MET A 162 3.22 6.81 12.61
CA MET A 162 3.89 6.02 11.54
C MET A 162 4.89 6.82 10.71
N VAL A 163 4.69 8.13 10.60
CA VAL A 163 5.57 9.06 9.87
C VAL A 163 6.13 10.10 10.82
N LEU A 164 7.20 10.79 10.40
CA LEU A 164 7.90 11.80 11.21
C LEU A 164 8.47 11.22 12.52
N CYS A 165 8.64 9.89 12.59
CA CYS A 165 9.07 9.16 13.78
C CYS A 165 10.29 8.30 13.47
N ASP A 166 11.42 8.59 14.12
CA ASP A 166 12.72 7.93 13.87
C ASP A 166 12.74 6.44 14.25
N ASN A 167 11.83 6.02 15.13
CA ASN A 167 11.74 4.64 15.61
C ASN A 167 10.96 3.71 14.67
N VAL A 168 10.34 4.24 13.62
CA VAL A 168 9.58 3.45 12.62
C VAL A 168 10.48 3.10 11.44
N GLN A 169 10.41 1.85 11.00
CA GLN A 169 11.18 1.33 9.88
C GLN A 169 10.24 0.90 8.75
N TRP A 170 10.34 1.57 7.61
CA TRP A 170 9.49 1.28 6.46
C TRP A 170 10.11 0.22 5.55
N ILE A 171 9.31 -0.74 5.10
CA ILE A 171 9.73 -1.79 4.17
C ILE A 171 8.85 -1.68 2.93
N SER A 172 9.45 -1.75 1.73
CA SER A 172 8.68 -1.77 0.48
C SER A 172 9.48 -2.46 -0.62
N PHE A 173 8.83 -2.86 -1.72
CA PHE A 173 9.48 -3.46 -2.88
C PHE A 173 9.35 -2.53 -4.10
N ASP A 174 10.47 -2.17 -4.75
CA ASP A 174 10.46 -1.24 -5.90
C ASP A 174 9.79 0.09 -5.53
N CYS A 175 10.21 0.64 -4.39
CA CYS A 175 9.39 1.51 -3.54
C CYS A 175 9.14 2.93 -4.09
N SER A 176 9.70 3.28 -5.25
CA SER A 176 9.68 4.64 -5.80
C SER A 176 8.26 5.19 -5.96
N SER A 177 7.34 4.40 -6.54
CA SER A 177 5.93 4.79 -6.69
C SER A 177 5.19 4.84 -5.37
N ASN A 178 5.43 3.87 -4.48
CA ASN A 178 4.78 3.77 -3.17
C ASN A 178 5.04 5.03 -2.33
N PHE A 179 6.31 5.42 -2.21
CA PHE A 179 6.68 6.65 -1.53
C PHE A 179 6.27 7.92 -2.29
N GLY A 180 6.31 7.90 -3.63
CA GLY A 180 5.83 9.01 -4.45
C GLY A 180 4.37 9.36 -4.14
N TYR A 181 3.49 8.36 -4.13
CA TYR A 181 2.08 8.60 -3.81
C TYR A 181 1.88 9.06 -2.36
N LEU A 182 2.54 8.44 -1.39
CA LEU A 182 2.43 8.88 0.01
C LEU A 182 2.92 10.32 0.20
N LEU A 183 4.07 10.67 -0.37
CA LEU A 183 4.61 12.01 -0.23
C LEU A 183 3.70 13.06 -0.90
N LYS A 184 3.13 12.74 -2.06
CA LYS A 184 2.13 13.58 -2.74
C LYS A 184 0.93 13.86 -1.82
N ILE A 185 0.33 12.82 -1.24
CA ILE A 185 -0.88 13.00 -0.43
C ILE A 185 -0.58 13.68 0.91
N ILE A 186 0.52 13.34 1.57
CA ILE A 186 0.89 13.91 2.87
C ILE A 186 1.20 15.41 2.75
N THR A 187 1.89 15.81 1.67
CA THR A 187 2.24 17.21 1.45
C THR A 187 1.11 18.02 0.82
N ALA A 188 0.06 17.35 0.34
CA ALA A 188 -1.01 17.96 -0.46
C ALA A 188 -0.49 18.82 -1.63
N THR A 189 0.67 18.45 -2.19
CA THR A 189 1.32 19.16 -3.30
C THR A 189 1.84 18.18 -4.34
N ASN A 190 2.08 18.68 -5.54
CA ASN A 190 2.81 17.93 -6.55
C ASN A 190 4.21 17.59 -6.05
N LEU A 191 4.72 16.43 -6.46
CA LEU A 191 6.09 16.04 -6.14
C LEU A 191 7.11 17.10 -6.61
N PRO A 192 8.21 17.30 -5.87
CA PRO A 192 9.24 18.27 -6.23
C PRO A 192 9.74 18.16 -7.67
N HIS A 193 10.25 19.25 -8.23
CA HIS A 193 10.80 19.20 -9.59
C HIS A 193 12.07 18.34 -9.68
N GLU A 194 12.92 18.44 -8.66
CA GLU A 194 14.21 17.77 -8.57
C GLU A 194 14.16 16.60 -7.58
N ASP A 195 14.87 15.52 -7.91
CA ASP A 195 14.92 14.31 -7.09
C ASP A 195 15.60 14.55 -5.74
N GLU A 196 16.60 15.44 -5.68
CA GLU A 196 17.24 15.86 -4.43
C GLU A 196 16.22 16.35 -3.39
N HIS A 197 15.38 17.31 -3.76
CA HIS A 197 14.33 17.86 -2.89
C HIS A 197 13.26 16.81 -2.53
N PHE A 198 12.99 15.86 -3.42
CA PHE A 198 12.12 14.72 -3.10
C PHE A 198 12.72 13.85 -2.02
N PHE A 199 14.01 13.52 -2.09
CA PHE A 199 14.67 12.71 -1.07
C PHE A 199 14.84 13.46 0.25
N GLU A 200 15.02 14.77 0.25
CA GLU A 200 15.00 15.60 1.47
C GLU A 200 13.66 15.47 2.20
N LEU A 201 12.55 15.69 1.48
CA LEU A 201 11.21 15.52 2.05
C LEU A 201 10.95 14.08 2.48
N LEU A 202 11.36 13.10 1.65
CA LEU A 202 11.17 11.70 1.95
C LEU A 202 11.83 11.33 3.29
N ARG A 203 13.05 11.79 3.56
CA ARG A 203 13.78 11.52 4.81
C ARG A 203 13.18 12.20 6.03
N ILE A 204 12.43 13.29 5.85
CA ILE A 204 11.69 13.93 6.93
C ILE A 204 10.52 13.04 7.35
N TYR A 205 9.68 12.61 6.40
CA TYR A 205 8.48 11.83 6.70
C TYR A 205 8.78 10.36 7.00
N PHE A 206 9.80 9.79 6.37
CA PHE A 206 10.20 8.39 6.44
C PHE A 206 11.71 8.31 6.74
N PRO A 207 12.14 8.52 7.99
CA PRO A 207 13.57 8.60 8.33
C PRO A 207 14.34 7.32 8.02
N THR A 208 13.70 6.17 8.23
CA THR A 208 14.28 4.84 7.98
C THR A 208 13.39 4.06 7.03
N PHE A 209 13.92 3.64 5.89
CA PHE A 209 13.22 2.76 4.95
C PHE A 209 14.17 1.82 4.21
N TYR A 210 13.65 0.67 3.79
CA TYR A 210 14.35 -0.38 3.06
C TYR A 210 13.59 -0.72 1.77
N ASP A 211 14.27 -0.63 0.63
CA ASP A 211 13.78 -1.18 -0.63
C ASP A 211 14.31 -2.60 -0.80
N ILE A 212 13.42 -3.58 -0.69
CA ILE A 212 13.74 -5.00 -0.85
C ILE A 212 14.40 -5.25 -2.21
N LYS A 213 13.94 -4.58 -3.27
CA LYS A 213 14.50 -4.74 -4.62
C LYS A 213 15.93 -4.23 -4.70
N HIS A 214 16.29 -3.22 -3.90
CA HIS A 214 17.67 -2.79 -3.78
C HIS A 214 18.50 -3.76 -2.95
N LEU A 215 17.94 -4.30 -1.85
CA LEU A 215 18.61 -5.31 -1.02
C LEU A 215 18.94 -6.58 -1.83
N THR A 216 18.02 -7.01 -2.71
CA THR A 216 18.23 -8.22 -3.53
C THR A 216 19.38 -8.08 -4.52
N LEU A 217 19.82 -6.86 -4.89
CA LEU A 217 21.00 -6.66 -5.73
C LEU A 217 22.29 -7.14 -5.06
N SER A 218 22.32 -7.13 -3.72
CA SER A 218 23.45 -7.64 -2.94
C SER A 218 23.37 -9.15 -2.69
N CYS A 219 22.20 -9.76 -2.95
CA CYS A 219 21.95 -11.19 -2.81
C CYS A 219 22.13 -11.88 -4.18
N LYS A 220 23.13 -12.76 -4.30
CA LYS A 220 23.37 -13.49 -5.56
C LYS A 220 22.14 -14.35 -5.91
N ASN A 221 21.65 -14.22 -7.15
CA ASN A 221 20.61 -15.06 -7.77
C ASN A 221 19.15 -14.83 -7.33
N LEU A 222 18.83 -13.71 -6.69
CA LEU A 222 17.41 -13.35 -6.47
C LEU A 222 16.78 -12.75 -7.73
N LYS A 223 15.53 -13.16 -8.01
CA LYS A 223 14.74 -12.74 -9.18
C LYS A 223 14.27 -11.28 -9.09
N GLN A 224 13.63 -10.79 -10.15
CA GLN A 224 13.32 -9.36 -10.33
C GLN A 224 11.98 -8.90 -9.72
N SER A 225 11.00 -9.78 -9.54
CA SER A 225 9.69 -9.42 -8.96
C SER A 225 9.51 -9.96 -7.54
N LEU A 226 8.66 -9.30 -6.74
CA LEU A 226 8.42 -9.66 -5.34
C LEU A 226 7.98 -11.12 -5.18
N ARG A 227 7.06 -11.59 -6.01
CA ARG A 227 6.52 -12.96 -5.93
C ARG A 227 7.55 -14.01 -6.30
N GLU A 228 8.32 -13.72 -7.32
CA GLU A 228 9.42 -14.58 -7.73
C GLU A 228 10.50 -14.71 -6.64
N VAL A 229 10.81 -13.61 -5.94
CA VAL A 229 11.70 -13.64 -4.77
C VAL A 229 11.07 -14.46 -3.64
N ALA A 230 9.78 -14.24 -3.34
CA ALA A 230 9.06 -15.01 -2.32
C ALA A 230 9.04 -16.52 -2.62
N GLU A 231 8.80 -16.92 -3.87
CA GLU A 231 8.85 -18.31 -4.32
C GLU A 231 10.23 -18.94 -4.10
N GLN A 232 11.30 -18.20 -4.41
CA GLN A 232 12.67 -18.66 -4.17
C GLN A 232 12.99 -18.84 -2.69
N LEU A 233 12.41 -18.00 -1.83
CA LEU A 233 12.53 -18.07 -0.38
C LEU A 233 11.53 -19.04 0.27
N HIS A 234 10.79 -19.81 -0.55
CA HIS A 234 9.77 -20.76 -0.11
C HIS A 234 8.65 -20.16 0.76
N LEU A 235 8.34 -18.88 0.52
CA LEU A 235 7.26 -18.17 1.20
C LEU A 235 5.93 -18.33 0.43
N THR A 236 4.85 -18.58 1.16
CA THR A 236 3.51 -18.65 0.59
C THR A 236 2.86 -17.27 0.56
N SER A 237 2.32 -16.88 -0.60
CA SER A 237 1.46 -15.70 -0.71
C SER A 237 0.03 -16.10 -0.38
N SER A 238 -0.50 -15.69 0.78
CA SER A 238 -1.93 -15.68 1.03
C SER A 238 -2.54 -14.38 0.48
N GLY A 239 -3.42 -14.49 -0.52
CA GLY A 239 -4.18 -13.36 -1.06
C GLY A 239 -3.93 -13.02 -2.53
N ALA A 240 -4.74 -12.09 -3.05
CA ALA A 240 -4.82 -11.75 -4.47
C ALA A 240 -3.64 -10.89 -4.95
N GLN A 241 -3.19 -11.15 -6.18
CA GLN A 241 -1.90 -10.70 -6.74
C GLN A 241 -1.73 -9.18 -6.84
N CYS A 242 -2.80 -8.44 -7.08
CA CYS A 242 -2.74 -6.99 -7.27
C CYS A 242 -3.39 -6.21 -6.13
N HIS A 243 -3.59 -6.83 -4.97
CA HIS A 243 -4.12 -6.16 -3.79
C HIS A 243 -2.98 -5.66 -2.91
N ALA A 244 -3.01 -4.35 -2.58
CA ALA A 244 -1.95 -3.69 -1.84
C ALA A 244 -1.68 -4.37 -0.48
N GLY A 245 -2.73 -4.80 0.24
CA GLY A 245 -2.55 -5.46 1.54
C GLY A 245 -1.87 -6.84 1.46
N SER A 246 -2.18 -7.64 0.43
CA SER A 246 -1.54 -8.95 0.26
C SER A 246 -0.07 -8.78 -0.10
N ASN A 247 0.22 -7.82 -0.98
CA ASN A 247 1.59 -7.53 -1.40
C ASN A 247 2.42 -6.90 -0.28
N SER A 248 1.86 -6.03 0.58
CA SER A 248 2.58 -5.49 1.74
C SER A 248 2.93 -6.58 2.75
N SER A 249 2.00 -7.52 3.00
CA SER A 249 2.25 -8.66 3.88
C SER A 249 3.35 -9.57 3.34
N LEU A 250 3.34 -9.84 2.02
CA LEU A 250 4.37 -10.62 1.35
C LEU A 250 5.74 -9.90 1.37
N ALA A 251 5.76 -8.59 1.12
CA ALA A 251 6.97 -7.77 1.16
C ALA A 251 7.63 -7.83 2.55
N GLY A 252 6.85 -7.68 3.62
CA GLY A 252 7.38 -7.82 4.97
C GLY A 252 7.98 -9.20 5.25
N SER A 253 7.25 -10.28 4.91
CA SER A 253 7.77 -11.65 5.06
C SER A 253 9.07 -11.88 4.28
N VAL A 254 9.15 -11.36 3.04
CA VAL A 254 10.36 -11.44 2.22
C VAL A 254 11.52 -10.67 2.85
N PHE A 255 11.27 -9.46 3.35
CA PHE A 255 12.30 -8.66 4.01
C PHE A 255 12.92 -9.39 5.21
N PHE A 256 12.09 -9.87 6.14
CA PHE A 256 12.59 -10.57 7.32
C PHE A 256 13.32 -11.87 6.97
N LYS A 257 12.86 -12.57 5.93
CA LYS A 257 13.53 -13.78 5.44
C LYS A 257 14.89 -13.48 4.81
N ILE A 258 15.00 -12.40 4.04
CA ILE A 258 16.27 -11.93 3.48
C ILE A 258 17.22 -11.50 4.60
N ARG A 259 16.72 -10.77 5.60
CA ARG A 259 17.50 -10.33 6.76
C ARG A 259 18.09 -11.52 7.53
N GLU A 260 17.27 -12.54 7.77
CA GLU A 260 17.70 -13.79 8.41
C GLU A 260 18.78 -14.54 7.60
N GLU A 261 18.56 -14.75 6.29
CA GLU A 261 19.42 -15.63 5.49
C GLU A 261 20.69 -14.97 4.95
N PHE A 262 20.68 -13.65 4.72
CA PHE A 262 21.75 -12.94 4.00
C PHE A 262 22.47 -11.88 4.84
N PHE A 263 21.90 -11.48 5.98
CA PHE A 263 22.41 -10.36 6.79
C PHE A 263 22.57 -10.72 8.27
N ASP A 264 22.56 -12.01 8.63
CA ASP A 264 22.75 -12.51 10.00
C ASP A 264 21.78 -11.90 11.04
N GLY A 265 20.62 -11.37 10.58
CA GLY A 265 19.62 -10.74 11.43
C GLY A 265 19.77 -9.22 11.63
N ASP A 266 20.83 -8.60 11.10
CA ASP A 266 21.11 -7.15 11.20
C ASP A 266 20.41 -6.30 10.13
#